data_AF-A0A9D6Q0G5-F1
#
_entry.id   AF-A0A9D6Q0G5-F1
#
_cell.length_a   1.000
_cell.length_b   1.000
_cell.length_c   1.000
_cell.angle_alpha   90.00
_cell.angle_beta   90.00
_cell.angle_gamma   90.00
#
_symmetry.space_group_name_H-M   'P 1'
#
loop_
_entity.id
_entity.type
_entity.pdbx_description
1 polymer ?
#
loop_
_entity_poly.entity_id
_entity_poly.type
_entity_poly.pdbx_seq_one_letter_code
_entity_poly.pdbx_strand_id
1 'polypeptide(L)'
;MFLSEIADDSQVFIDSNIFIYHFSKFEKFADSCLELFQRIESGRLRGYTSTLVLAEVLHRLMIIEGSNKLGLQTKKVLEYLKANPEKITILSDHLASPDLIEGMGIDILAVSFRDIKLSNSLKKE
;
A
#
# COMPACT_ATOMS: atom_id res chain seq x y z
N MET A 1 0.94 16.13 -12.38
CA MET A 1 2.07 15.21 -12.47
C MET A 1 1.51 13.80 -12.61
N PHE A 2 1.83 13.13 -13.71
CA PHE A 2 1.50 11.74 -13.98
C PHE A 2 2.64 10.83 -13.52
N LEU A 3 2.34 9.57 -13.18
CA LEU A 3 3.37 8.61 -12.77
C LEU A 3 4.40 8.34 -13.89
N SER A 4 3.96 8.42 -15.15
CA SER A 4 4.82 8.28 -16.33
C SER A 4 5.83 9.41 -16.49
N GLU A 5 5.62 10.58 -15.86
CA GLU A 5 6.52 11.74 -15.94
C GLU A 5 7.70 11.65 -14.96
N ILE A 6 7.71 10.66 -14.06
CA ILE A 6 8.85 10.41 -13.18
C ILE A 6 10.04 10.03 -14.06
N ALA A 7 11.18 10.69 -13.90
CA ALA A 7 12.39 10.38 -14.67
C ALA A 7 12.99 9.03 -14.24
N ASP A 8 13.63 8.32 -15.16
CA ASP A 8 14.42 7.13 -14.81
C ASP A 8 15.55 7.51 -13.80
N ASP A 9 16.03 6.50 -13.07
CA ASP A 9 16.97 6.60 -11.94
C ASP A 9 16.46 7.42 -10.74
N SER A 10 15.21 7.89 -10.76
CA SER A 10 14.60 8.58 -9.62
C SER A 10 14.38 7.63 -8.44
N GLN A 11 14.56 8.18 -7.24
CA GLN A 11 14.13 7.56 -5.99
C GLN A 11 12.69 8.00 -5.68
N VAL A 12 11.79 7.03 -5.53
CA VAL A 12 10.37 7.30 -5.32
C VAL A 12 9.89 6.62 -4.04
N PHE A 13 9.15 7.38 -3.23
CA PHE A 13 8.44 6.83 -2.08
C PHE A 13 7.01 6.49 -2.47
N ILE A 14 6.61 5.23 -2.26
CA ILE A 14 5.31 4.69 -2.64
C ILE A 14 4.38 4.71 -1.44
N ASP A 15 3.29 5.47 -1.57
CA ASP A 15 2.23 5.61 -0.59
C ASP A 15 1.21 4.45 -0.66
N SER A 16 0.40 4.29 0.40
CA SER A 16 -0.60 3.23 0.54
C SER A 16 -1.57 3.20 -0.65
N ASN A 17 -1.96 4.37 -1.15
CA ASN A 17 -2.96 4.49 -2.21
C ASN A 17 -2.52 3.81 -3.51
N ILE A 18 -1.24 3.88 -3.87
CA ILE A 18 -0.71 3.26 -5.09
C ILE A 18 -0.84 1.73 -5.00
N PHE A 19 -0.47 1.14 -3.87
CA PHE A 19 -0.65 -0.29 -3.63
C PHE A 19 -2.13 -0.68 -3.66
N ILE A 20 -2.99 0.10 -2.99
CA ILE A 20 -4.42 -0.21 -2.95
C ILE A 20 -5.05 -0.14 -4.35
N TYR A 21 -4.72 0.84 -5.18
CA TYR A 21 -5.22 0.92 -6.55
C TYR A 21 -4.76 -0.26 -7.41
N HIS A 22 -3.51 -0.68 -7.25
CA HIS A 22 -2.96 -1.84 -7.94
C HIS A 22 -3.66 -3.15 -7.50
N PHE A 23 -3.68 -3.45 -6.21
CA PHE A 23 -4.25 -4.71 -5.70
C PHE A 23 -5.78 -4.79 -5.81
N SER A 24 -6.48 -3.67 -5.69
CA SER A 24 -7.94 -3.63 -5.90
C SER A 24 -8.34 -3.59 -7.38
N LYS A 25 -7.37 -3.54 -8.31
CA LYS A 25 -7.58 -3.38 -9.75
C LYS A 25 -8.52 -2.23 -10.08
N PHE A 26 -8.31 -1.09 -9.42
CA PHE A 26 -9.16 0.08 -9.63
C PHE A 26 -8.97 0.60 -11.05
N GLU A 27 -9.96 0.38 -11.92
CA GLU A 27 -9.85 0.50 -13.39
C GLU A 27 -9.19 1.81 -13.86
N LYS A 28 -9.50 2.93 -13.19
CA LYS A 28 -8.97 4.24 -13.58
C LYS A 28 -7.45 4.38 -13.45
N PHE A 29 -6.82 3.68 -12.51
CA PHE A 29 -5.40 3.85 -12.17
C PHE A 29 -4.57 2.57 -12.29
N ALA A 30 -5.22 1.44 -12.64
CA ALA A 30 -4.58 0.14 -12.70
C ALA A 30 -3.35 0.14 -13.62
N ASP A 31 -3.49 0.67 -14.84
CA ASP A 31 -2.42 0.70 -15.84
C ASP A 31 -1.24 1.57 -15.40
N SER A 32 -1.52 2.77 -14.87
CA SER A 32 -0.44 3.67 -14.42
C SER A 32 0.31 3.12 -13.20
N CYS A 33 -0.38 2.42 -12.29
CA CYS A 33 0.29 1.77 -11.16
C CYS A 33 1.11 0.55 -11.64
N LEU A 34 0.59 -0.22 -12.59
CA LEU A 34 1.31 -1.34 -13.19
C LEU A 34 2.60 -0.88 -13.88
N GLU A 35 2.53 0.17 -14.69
CA GLU A 35 3.71 0.75 -15.35
C GLU A 35 4.76 1.22 -14.33
N LEU A 36 4.33 1.88 -13.25
CA LEU A 36 5.22 2.31 -12.18
C LEU A 36 5.95 1.12 -11.55
N PHE A 37 5.23 0.05 -11.20
CA PHE A 37 5.84 -1.14 -10.59
C PHE A 37 6.76 -1.87 -11.57
N GLN A 38 6.41 -1.97 -12.85
CA GLN A 38 7.31 -2.54 -13.88
C GLN A 38 8.60 -1.72 -14.03
N ARG A 39 8.54 -0.39 -13.88
CA ARG A 39 9.73 0.46 -13.90
C ARG A 39 10.62 0.23 -12.67
N ILE A 40 10.02 -0.02 -11.50
CA ILE A 40 10.77 -0.40 -10.30
C ILE A 40 11.41 -1.78 -10.47
N GLU A 41 10.62 -2.79 -10.88
CA GLU A 41 11.10 -4.17 -11.09
C GLU A 41 12.22 -4.25 -12.13
N SER A 42 12.16 -3.44 -13.19
CA SER A 42 13.21 -3.35 -14.22
C SER A 42 14.45 -2.55 -13.80
N GLY A 43 14.46 -1.99 -12.58
CA GLY A 43 15.56 -1.17 -12.06
C GLY A 43 15.63 0.24 -12.64
N ARG A 44 14.64 0.67 -13.44
CA ARG A 44 14.55 2.04 -13.97
C ARG A 44 14.17 3.06 -12.91
N LEU A 45 13.54 2.63 -11.82
CA LEU A 45 13.25 3.45 -10.66
C LEU A 45 13.70 2.73 -9.40
N ARG A 46 14.09 3.47 -8.38
CA ARG A 46 14.31 2.91 -7.04
C ARG A 46 13.11 3.20 -6.15
N GLY A 47 12.31 2.16 -5.90
CA GLY A 47 11.10 2.24 -5.10
C GLY A 47 11.36 2.03 -3.61
N TYR A 48 10.77 2.88 -2.78
CA TYR A 48 10.81 2.76 -1.32
C TYR A 48 9.40 2.80 -0.77
N THR A 49 9.15 2.09 0.32
CA THR A 49 7.96 2.32 1.15
C THR A 49 8.33 2.22 2.62
N SER A 50 7.36 2.38 3.52
CA SER A 50 7.61 2.22 4.95
C SER A 50 6.77 1.11 5.57
N THR A 51 7.25 0.58 6.70
CA THR A 51 6.46 -0.36 7.52
C THR A 51 5.12 0.24 7.98
N LEU A 52 5.05 1.57 8.14
CA LEU A 52 3.80 2.27 8.45
C LEU A 52 2.83 2.25 7.27
N VAL A 53 3.32 2.49 6.05
CA VAL A 53 2.52 2.41 4.83
C VAL A 53 2.03 0.97 4.60
N LEU A 54 2.89 -0.03 4.81
CA LEU A 54 2.50 -1.43 4.70
C LEU A 54 1.36 -1.78 5.67
N ALA A 55 1.45 -1.34 6.92
CA ALA A 55 0.37 -1.57 7.89
C ALA A 55 -0.96 -0.98 7.42
N GLU A 56 -0.94 0.21 6.80
CA GLU A 56 -2.13 0.82 6.22
C GLU A 56 -2.66 0.03 5.01
N VAL A 57 -1.77 -0.43 4.12
CA VAL A 57 -2.14 -1.26 2.96
C VAL A 57 -2.82 -2.54 3.43
N LEU A 58 -2.21 -3.26 4.37
CA LEU A 58 -2.77 -4.49 4.93
C LEU A 58 -4.15 -4.27 5.54
N HIS A 59 -4.30 -3.22 6.35
CA HIS A 59 -5.59 -2.88 6.94
C HIS A 59 -6.65 -2.58 5.87
N ARG A 60 -6.31 -1.80 4.83
CA ARG A 60 -7.27 -1.46 3.76
C ARG A 60 -7.62 -2.68 2.91
N LEU A 61 -6.66 -3.56 2.60
CA LEU A 61 -6.92 -4.80 1.88
C LEU A 61 -7.78 -5.76 2.71
N MET A 62 -7.56 -5.86 4.02
CA MET A 62 -8.42 -6.62 4.93
C MET A 62 -9.88 -6.13 4.88
N ILE A 63 -10.10 -4.81 4.84
CA ILE A 63 -11.46 -4.25 4.72
C ILE A 63 -12.10 -4.58 3.37
N ILE A 64 -11.33 -4.53 2.27
CA ILE A 64 -11.80 -4.91 0.92
C ILE A 64 -12.14 -6.41 0.88
N GLU A 65 -11.24 -7.24 1.39
CA GLU A 65 -11.42 -8.69 1.52
C GLU A 65 -12.68 -9.01 2.34
N GLY A 66 -12.83 -8.37 3.50
CA GLY A 66 -14.02 -8.52 4.35
C GLY A 66 -15.30 -8.07 3.66
N SER A 67 -15.26 -6.99 2.88
CA SER A 67 -16.39 -6.53 2.07
C SER A 67 -16.83 -7.62 1.10
N ASN A 68 -15.88 -8.25 0.40
CA ASN A 68 -16.12 -9.29 -0.59
C ASN A 68 -16.60 -10.61 0.05
N LYS A 69 -15.91 -11.08 1.10
CA LYS A 69 -16.21 -12.37 1.76
C LYS A 69 -17.50 -12.33 2.59
N LEU A 70 -17.85 -11.18 3.18
CA LEU A 70 -19.02 -11.02 4.04
C LEU A 70 -20.24 -10.42 3.32
N GLY A 71 -20.08 -9.99 2.05
CA GLY A 71 -21.14 -9.33 1.29
C GLY A 71 -21.58 -7.99 1.88
N LEU A 72 -20.69 -7.31 2.61
CA LEU A 72 -20.96 -6.04 3.27
C LEU A 72 -20.41 -4.88 2.45
N GLN A 73 -20.95 -3.68 2.66
CA GLN A 73 -20.29 -2.46 2.18
C GLN A 73 -19.03 -2.20 3.00
N THR A 74 -17.94 -1.76 2.36
CA THR A 74 -16.64 -1.46 3.00
C THR A 74 -16.77 -0.63 4.27
N LYS A 75 -17.66 0.36 4.30
CA LYS A 75 -17.93 1.22 5.48
C LYS A 75 -18.46 0.46 6.71
N LYS A 76 -19.14 -0.66 6.52
CA LYS A 76 -19.74 -1.48 7.58
C LYS A 76 -18.83 -2.61 8.06
N VAL A 77 -17.80 -2.96 7.28
CA VAL A 77 -16.90 -4.09 7.57
C VAL A 77 -16.21 -3.89 8.92
N LEU A 78 -15.67 -2.69 9.18
CA LEU A 78 -14.95 -2.42 10.42
C LEU A 78 -15.84 -2.58 11.66
N GLU A 79 -17.06 -2.04 11.61
CA GLU A 79 -18.03 -2.17 12.70
C GLU A 79 -18.43 -3.64 12.92
N TYR A 80 -18.69 -4.36 11.82
CA TYR A 80 -19.05 -5.77 11.87
C TYR A 80 -17.93 -6.66 12.45
N LEU A 81 -16.68 -6.46 12.04
CA LEU A 81 -15.53 -7.21 12.55
C LEU A 81 -15.26 -6.93 14.03
N LYS A 82 -15.49 -5.70 14.49
CA LYS A 82 -15.40 -5.36 15.92
C LYS A 82 -16.46 -6.09 16.75
N ALA A 83 -17.67 -6.22 16.21
CA ALA A 83 -18.75 -6.95 16.86
C ALA A 83 -18.60 -8.47 16.77
N ASN A 84 -17.85 -8.98 15.78
CA ASN A 84 -17.65 -10.40 15.51
C ASN A 84 -16.15 -10.73 15.28
N PRO A 85 -15.28 -10.64 16.31
CA PRO A 85 -13.84 -10.79 16.15
C PRO A 85 -13.41 -12.15 15.58
N GLU A 86 -14.20 -13.20 15.78
CA GLU A 86 -13.93 -14.54 15.22
C GLU A 86 -13.92 -14.54 13.69
N LYS A 87 -14.63 -13.59 13.06
CA LYS A 87 -14.65 -13.40 11.59
C LYS A 87 -13.37 -12.78 11.05
N ILE A 88 -12.46 -12.29 11.89
CA ILE A 88 -11.16 -11.81 11.42
C ILE A 88 -10.30 -12.98 10.91
N THR A 89 -10.44 -14.16 11.51
CA THR A 89 -9.62 -15.34 11.19
C THR A 89 -9.82 -15.88 9.77
N ILE A 90 -10.96 -15.59 9.14
CA ILE A 90 -11.24 -15.97 7.76
C ILE A 90 -10.66 -14.98 6.73
N LEU A 91 -10.11 -13.86 7.21
CA LEU A 91 -9.45 -12.86 6.39
C LEU A 91 -7.95 -13.18 6.38
N SER A 92 -7.45 -13.64 5.25
CA SER A 92 -6.08 -14.13 5.07
C SER A 92 -5.43 -13.63 3.79
N ASP A 93 -6.23 -13.18 2.81
CA ASP A 93 -5.73 -12.89 1.47
C ASP A 93 -4.81 -11.65 1.50
N HIS A 94 -5.14 -10.68 2.34
CA HIS A 94 -4.29 -9.49 2.57
C HIS A 94 -2.92 -9.81 3.18
N LEU A 95 -2.73 -10.96 3.84
CA LEU A 95 -1.46 -11.30 4.49
C LEU A 95 -0.34 -11.65 3.49
N ALA A 96 -0.68 -12.02 2.26
CA ALA A 96 0.30 -12.28 1.20
C ALA A 96 0.87 -10.98 0.58
N SER A 97 0.27 -9.82 0.85
CA SER A 97 0.67 -8.56 0.24
C SER A 97 2.10 -8.08 0.56
N PRO A 98 2.67 -8.27 1.77
CA PRO A 98 4.04 -7.85 2.05
C PRO A 98 5.06 -8.61 1.20
N ASP A 99 4.91 -9.93 1.08
CA ASP A 99 5.79 -10.77 0.26
C ASP A 99 5.71 -10.38 -1.22
N LEU A 100 4.51 -10.05 -1.70
CA LEU A 100 4.32 -9.53 -3.06
C LEU A 100 5.01 -8.18 -3.25
N ILE A 101 4.92 -7.27 -2.28
CA ILE A 101 5.55 -5.94 -2.35
C ILE A 101 7.07 -6.05 -2.31
N GLU A 102 7.62 -6.93 -1.47
CA GLU A 102 9.06 -7.21 -1.45
C GLU A 102 9.52 -7.82 -2.78
N GLY A 103 8.74 -8.74 -3.35
CA GLY A 103 8.99 -9.33 -4.66
C GLY A 103 8.99 -8.34 -5.84
N MET A 104 8.36 -7.17 -5.69
CA MET A 104 8.36 -6.08 -6.69
C MET A 104 9.67 -5.26 -6.71
N GLY A 105 10.65 -5.58 -5.85
CA GLY A 105 11.91 -4.84 -5.76
C GLY A 105 11.79 -3.51 -5.02
N ILE A 106 10.82 -3.39 -4.10
CA ILE A 106 10.59 -2.20 -3.29
C ILE A 106 11.29 -2.34 -1.94
N ASP A 107 12.13 -1.37 -1.60
CA ASP A 107 12.82 -1.33 -0.31
C ASP A 107 11.87 -0.87 0.80
N ILE A 108 11.71 -1.69 1.84
CA ILE A 108 10.84 -1.39 2.99
C ILE A 108 11.68 -0.75 4.11
N LEU A 109 11.38 0.51 4.41
CA LEU A 109 12.07 1.28 5.44
C LEU A 109 11.31 1.27 6.77
N ALA A 110 12.00 0.97 7.86
CA ALA A 110 11.44 1.14 9.20
C ALA A 110 11.33 2.64 9.54
N VAL A 111 10.20 3.05 10.12
CA VAL A 111 10.02 4.42 10.63
C VAL A 111 10.11 4.41 12.14
N SER A 112 11.03 5.21 12.67
CA SER A 112 11.24 5.39 14.11
C SER A 112 10.65 6.71 14.60
N PHE A 113 10.54 6.84 15.92
CA PHE A 113 10.15 8.12 16.55
C PHE A 113 11.10 9.27 16.21
N ARG A 114 12.38 8.97 15.93
CA ARG A 114 13.36 9.96 15.49
C ARG A 114 13.01 10.53 14.12
N ASP A 115 12.56 9.69 13.20
CA ASP A 115 12.19 10.10 11.84
C ASP A 115 10.97 11.04 11.87
N ILE A 116 10.02 10.77 12.76
CA ILE A 116 8.87 11.66 13.01
C ILE A 116 9.31 13.02 13.57
N LYS A 117 10.28 13.05 14.47
CA LYS A 117 10.84 14.31 14.96
C LYS A 117 11.59 15.08 13.87
N LEU A 118 12.38 14.36 13.06
CA LEU A 118 13.15 14.95 11.97
C LEU A 118 12.22 15.55 10.91
N SER A 119 11.11 14.89 10.57
CA SER A 119 10.16 15.40 9.56
C SER A 119 9.59 16.76 9.95
N ASN A 120 9.33 17.00 11.24
CA ASN A 120 8.88 18.31 11.73
C ASN A 120 9.94 19.41 11.52
N SER A 121 11.24 19.08 11.65
CA SER A 121 12.32 20.03 11.38
C SER A 121 12.62 20.23 9.89
N LEU A 122 12.16 19.31 9.04
CA LEU A 122 12.30 19.39 7.57
C LEU A 122 11.15 20.14 6.89
N LYS A 123 10.13 20.58 7.64
CA LYS A 123 9.15 21.56 7.14
C LYS A 123 9.91 22.83 6.72
N LYS A 124 10.18 22.96 5.42
CA LYS A 124 10.61 24.24 4.84
C LYS A 124 9.46 25.24 4.96
N GLU A 125 9.81 26.47 5.34
CA GLU A 125 8.96 27.67 5.20
C GLU A 125 8.51 27.87 3.74
#